data_AF-B2VSW2-F1
#
_entry.id   AF-B2VSW2-F1
#
_cell.length_a   1.000
_cell.length_b   1.000
_cell.length_c   1.000
_cell.angle_alpha   90.00
_cell.angle_beta   90.00
_cell.angle_gamma   90.00
#
_symmetry.space_group_name_H-M   'P 1'
#
loop_
_entity.id
_entity.type
_entity.pdbx_description
1 polymer ?
#
loop_
_entity_poly.entity_id
_entity_poly.type
_entity_poly.pdbx_seq_one_letter_code
_entity_poly.pdbx_strand_id
1 'polypeptide(L)'
;MDPDILQRCENAHQCAERELSQTIIDRKLALSEIESTCSKAEKLSIHQDWADKLHAAILHYTWAANTAVVARVLKLPRELRDTVYLHLWDFDEEKDPNRDLLYWWDSFDECWFKKDDDVSKSPWLEGFGRCLRPPHFVDKAFVGEQFAKEVLIQFKDGVGRDLRPTGERNPVAECGLMDTSMEEFVKKDVFGLGLTLEELVRNLDLRISFLPDDAPSLVMTDDMKAYLSAAHDSVTALLTIPCTNRIISHNERHRLFQERARIITLSIWQEENFEDEFHIHMLKLVARAYHGLREKGFTVRVQYNSESIELRLLLEDDVWEWTEDDWRTNLSARNALTTLANPIASRQSSRLQPIVWKQIRDHLFPAPDTEVSPG
;
A
#
# COMPACT_ATOMS: atom_id res chain seq x y z
N MET A 1 37.39 14.28 -3.12
CA MET A 1 36.44 14.92 -2.18
C MET A 1 37.25 15.88 -1.35
N ASP A 2 36.80 17.12 -1.19
CA ASP A 2 37.46 18.10 -0.31
C ASP A 2 37.56 17.51 1.11
N PRO A 3 38.77 17.35 1.68
CA PRO A 3 38.99 16.85 3.04
C PRO A 3 38.14 17.59 4.08
N ASP A 4 37.90 18.88 3.86
CA ASP A 4 37.13 19.72 4.76
C ASP A 4 35.66 19.30 4.86
N ILE A 5 35.08 18.72 3.80
CA ILE A 5 33.69 18.24 3.82
C ILE A 5 33.58 16.96 4.64
N LEU A 6 34.55 16.04 4.51
CA LEU A 6 34.54 14.79 5.27
C LEU A 6 34.66 15.07 6.77
N GLN A 7 35.60 15.94 7.13
CA GLN A 7 35.82 16.34 8.51
C GLN A 7 34.60 17.05 9.10
N ARG A 8 33.91 17.89 8.32
CA ARG A 8 32.66 18.54 8.75
C ARG A 8 31.55 17.52 9.01
N CYS A 9 31.40 16.51 8.15
CA CYS A 9 30.40 15.45 8.36
C CYS A 9 30.71 14.62 9.61
N GLU A 10 31.96 14.24 9.83
CA GLU A 10 32.38 13.49 11.02
C GLU A 10 32.14 14.31 12.31
N ASN A 11 32.48 15.60 12.29
CA ASN A 11 32.23 16.49 13.42
C ASN A 11 30.72 16.66 13.68
N ALA A 12 29.89 16.74 12.63
CA ALA A 12 28.44 16.81 12.75
C ALA A 12 27.85 15.53 13.37
N HIS A 13 28.31 14.36 12.92
CA HIS A 13 27.89 13.07 13.48
C HIS A 13 28.25 12.96 14.98
N GLN A 14 29.47 13.31 15.37
CA GLN A 14 29.88 13.32 16.78
C GLN A 14 29.10 14.34 17.63
N CYS A 15 28.65 15.45 17.03
CA CYS A 15 27.81 16.42 17.71
C CYS A 15 26.41 15.84 17.97
N ALA A 16 25.79 15.28 16.93
CA ALA A 16 24.47 14.67 17.04
C ALA A 16 24.44 13.44 17.96
N GLU A 17 25.51 12.63 17.98
CA GLU A 17 25.66 11.51 18.91
C GLU A 17 25.68 11.96 20.38
N ARG A 18 26.40 13.04 20.67
CA ARG A 18 26.43 13.65 22.01
C ARG A 18 25.08 14.23 22.39
N GLU A 19 24.41 14.92 21.48
CA GLU A 19 23.07 15.46 21.69
C GLU A 19 22.03 14.37 21.97
N LEU A 20 22.04 13.29 21.20
CA LEU A 20 21.18 12.13 21.41
C LEU A 20 21.45 11.51 22.78
N SER A 21 22.71 11.27 23.12
CA SER A 21 23.12 10.73 24.41
C SER A 21 22.65 11.61 25.57
N GLN A 22 22.81 12.93 25.45
CA GLN A 22 22.38 13.88 26.47
C GLN A 22 20.85 13.89 26.62
N THR A 23 20.11 13.92 25.51
CA THR A 23 18.64 13.87 25.50
C THR A 23 18.11 12.62 26.23
N ILE A 24 18.78 11.48 26.02
CA ILE A 24 18.45 10.21 26.70
C ILE A 24 18.67 10.31 28.21
N ILE A 25 19.77 10.95 28.64
CA ILE A 25 20.10 11.14 30.06
C ILE A 25 19.11 12.11 30.71
N ASP A 26 18.88 13.27 30.10
CA ASP A 26 18.00 14.32 30.64
C ASP A 26 16.56 13.82 30.80
N ARG A 27 16.08 13.01 29.85
CA ARG A 27 14.78 12.34 29.97
C ARG A 27 14.72 11.43 31.21
N LYS A 28 15.74 10.60 31.42
CA LYS A 28 15.77 9.68 32.57
C LYS A 28 15.75 10.45 33.89
N LEU A 29 16.48 11.56 33.96
CA LEU A 29 16.49 12.46 35.11
C LEU A 29 15.11 13.09 35.30
N ALA A 30 14.55 13.71 34.27
CA ALA A 30 13.23 14.35 34.33
C ALA A 30 12.13 13.38 34.80
N LEU A 31 12.12 12.14 34.31
CA LEU A 31 11.13 11.14 34.75
C LEU A 31 11.35 10.65 36.18
N SER A 32 12.60 10.62 36.66
CA SER A 32 12.90 10.27 38.04
C SER A 32 12.53 11.38 39.03
N GLU A 33 12.50 12.64 38.56
CA GLU A 33 12.12 13.82 39.33
C GLU A 33 10.59 14.05 39.34
N ILE A 34 9.83 13.32 38.52
CA ILE A 34 8.36 13.33 38.58
C ILE A 34 7.94 12.74 39.94
N GLU A 35 7.63 13.64 40.88
CA GLU A 35 7.15 13.29 42.21
C GLU A 35 5.82 12.49 42.16
N SER A 36 5.50 11.82 43.27
CA SER A 36 4.18 11.21 43.50
C SER A 36 3.03 12.24 43.55
N THR A 37 3.35 13.54 43.56
CA THR A 37 2.44 14.69 43.67
C THR A 37 1.93 15.24 42.33
N CYS A 38 2.63 14.99 41.20
CA CYS A 38 2.15 15.41 39.88
C CYS A 38 0.85 14.69 39.49
N SER A 39 -0.09 15.42 38.91
CA SER A 39 -1.31 14.84 38.35
C SER A 39 -1.00 13.92 37.17
N LYS A 40 -1.88 12.95 36.88
CA LYS A 40 -1.72 12.04 35.73
C LYS A 40 -1.55 12.80 34.41
N ALA A 41 -2.27 13.91 34.23
CA ALA A 41 -2.21 14.73 33.02
C ALA A 41 -0.86 15.44 32.85
N GLU A 42 -0.28 15.98 33.93
CA GLU A 42 1.05 16.60 33.89
C GLU A 42 2.14 15.57 33.56
N LYS A 43 2.06 14.37 34.14
CA LYS A 43 2.99 13.28 33.84
C LYS A 43 2.92 12.89 32.35
N LEU A 44 1.71 12.79 31.80
CA LEU A 44 1.50 12.48 30.40
C LEU A 44 2.06 13.57 29.48
N SER A 45 1.81 14.84 29.80
CA SER A 45 2.35 15.98 29.05
C SER A 45 3.88 15.99 29.02
N ILE A 46 4.53 15.79 30.17
CA ILE A 46 6.00 15.69 30.26
C ILE A 46 6.52 14.49 29.45
N HIS A 47 5.83 13.35 29.52
CA HIS A 47 6.20 12.16 28.74
C HIS A 47 6.14 12.43 27.23
N GLN A 48 5.07 13.07 26.75
CA GLN A 48 4.89 13.40 25.34
C GLN A 48 5.94 14.41 24.84
N ASP A 49 6.26 15.46 25.62
CA ASP A 49 7.31 16.44 25.29
C ASP A 49 8.69 15.77 25.16
N TRP A 50 9.02 14.84 26.06
CA TRP A 50 10.27 14.08 25.95
C TRP A 50 10.30 13.09 24.80
N ALA A 51 9.16 12.51 24.42
CA ALA A 51 9.06 11.66 23.24
C ALA A 51 9.36 12.48 21.97
N ASP A 52 8.87 13.71 21.87
CA ASP A 52 9.14 14.61 20.74
C ASP A 52 10.61 15.05 20.68
N LYS A 53 11.22 15.38 21.83
CA LYS A 53 12.66 15.69 21.91
C LYS A 53 13.54 14.51 21.49
N LEU A 54 13.21 13.31 21.97
CA LEU A 54 13.94 12.10 21.61
C LEU A 54 13.79 11.78 20.11
N HIS A 55 12.60 11.98 19.56
CA HIS A 55 12.35 11.82 18.13
C HIS A 55 13.23 12.75 17.29
N ALA A 56 13.24 14.05 17.63
CA ALA A 56 14.07 15.03 16.94
C ALA A 56 15.57 14.68 17.02
N ALA A 57 16.06 14.26 18.19
CA ALA A 57 17.46 13.87 18.38
C ALA A 57 17.84 12.63 17.54
N ILE A 58 16.94 11.65 17.41
CA ILE A 58 17.17 10.44 16.60
C ILE A 58 17.18 10.77 15.11
N LEU A 59 16.26 11.62 14.63
CA LEU A 59 16.28 12.11 13.26
C LEU A 59 17.60 12.85 12.95
N HIS A 60 18.04 13.76 13.83
CA HIS A 60 19.28 14.51 13.66
C HIS A 60 20.51 13.58 13.63
N TYR A 61 20.58 12.62 14.57
CA TYR A 61 21.65 11.62 14.59
C TYR A 61 21.69 10.80 13.29
N THR A 62 20.54 10.28 12.87
CA THR A 62 20.44 9.44 11.67
C THR A 62 20.82 10.20 10.41
N TRP A 63 20.37 11.46 10.29
CA TRP A 63 20.77 12.35 9.20
C TRP A 63 22.28 12.59 9.19
N ALA A 64 22.87 12.94 10.33
CA ALA A 64 24.29 13.22 10.45
C ALA A 64 25.15 11.99 10.13
N ALA A 65 24.72 10.80 10.57
CA ALA A 65 25.37 9.53 10.28
C ALA A 65 25.39 9.20 8.77
N ASN A 66 24.32 9.52 8.05
CA ASN A 66 24.19 9.24 6.61
C ASN A 66 24.80 10.32 5.71
N THR A 67 24.93 11.55 6.19
CA THR A 67 25.33 12.72 5.38
C THR A 67 26.64 12.49 4.61
N ALA A 68 27.65 11.87 5.25
CA ALA A 68 28.94 11.62 4.61
C ALA A 68 28.81 10.66 3.42
N VAL A 69 28.02 9.60 3.55
CA VAL A 69 27.79 8.61 2.50
C VAL A 69 26.96 9.21 1.37
N VAL A 70 25.86 9.90 1.71
CA VAL A 70 25.01 10.61 0.74
C VAL A 70 25.83 11.59 -0.09
N ALA A 71 26.67 12.42 0.55
CA ALA A 71 27.49 13.40 -0.15
C ALA A 71 28.54 12.75 -1.07
N ARG A 72 29.04 11.55 -0.74
CA ARG A 72 29.93 10.79 -1.62
C ARG A 72 29.17 10.25 -2.82
N VAL A 73 27.99 9.66 -2.61
CA VAL A 73 27.16 9.12 -3.70
C VAL A 73 26.74 10.22 -4.66
N LEU A 74 26.24 11.36 -4.17
CA LEU A 74 25.79 12.47 -5.01
C LEU A 74 26.91 13.10 -5.87
N LYS A 75 28.18 12.92 -5.50
CA LYS A 75 29.34 13.35 -6.29
C LYS A 75 29.73 12.39 -7.40
N LEU A 76 29.22 11.16 -7.39
CA LEU A 76 29.48 10.20 -8.45
C LEU A 76 28.76 10.62 -9.74
N PRO A 77 29.29 10.25 -10.92
CA PRO A 77 28.57 10.27 -12.18
C PRO A 77 27.21 9.55 -12.06
N ARG A 78 26.23 9.98 -12.86
CA ARG A 78 24.85 9.50 -12.74
C ARG A 78 24.75 7.97 -12.84
N GLU A 79 25.50 7.36 -13.74
CA GLU A 79 25.50 5.92 -13.99
C GLU A 79 25.98 5.10 -12.78
N LEU A 80 26.95 5.65 -12.04
CA LEU A 80 27.43 5.03 -10.79
C LEU A 80 26.43 5.22 -9.66
N ARG A 81 25.71 6.36 -9.62
CA ARG A 81 24.62 6.55 -8.66
C ARG A 81 23.48 5.58 -8.91
N ASP A 82 23.06 5.41 -10.17
CA ASP A 82 22.00 4.47 -10.54
C ASP A 82 22.37 3.02 -10.16
N THR A 83 23.65 2.65 -10.26
CA THR A 83 24.15 1.36 -9.75
C THR A 83 23.99 1.25 -8.22
N VAL A 84 24.32 2.30 -7.47
CA VAL A 84 24.13 2.32 -6.01
C VAL A 84 22.65 2.26 -5.64
N TYR A 85 21.80 3.02 -6.33
CA TYR A 85 20.36 3.04 -6.07
C TYR A 85 19.72 1.71 -6.40
N LEU A 86 20.12 1.06 -7.49
CA LEU A 86 19.68 -0.29 -7.81
C LEU A 86 20.03 -1.26 -6.68
N HIS A 87 21.25 -1.16 -6.15
CA HIS A 87 21.70 -2.00 -5.04
C HIS A 87 20.91 -1.78 -3.74
N LEU A 88 20.39 -0.58 -3.48
CA LEU A 88 19.52 -0.33 -2.32
C LEU A 88 18.19 -1.08 -2.42
N TRP A 89 17.75 -1.38 -3.64
CA TRP A 89 16.54 -2.15 -3.94
C TRP A 89 16.84 -3.64 -4.14
N ASP A 90 18.10 -4.05 -4.03
CA ASP A 90 18.45 -5.46 -4.13
C ASP A 90 17.80 -6.24 -2.99
N PHE A 91 17.37 -7.42 -3.36
CA PHE A 91 16.71 -8.35 -2.49
C PHE A 91 17.74 -9.14 -1.65
N ASP A 92 17.49 -9.30 -0.34
CA ASP A 92 18.23 -10.19 0.56
C ASP A 92 17.26 -11.09 1.36
N GLU A 93 17.61 -12.34 1.63
CA GLU A 93 16.76 -13.34 2.31
C GLU A 93 16.06 -12.82 3.56
N GLU A 94 16.75 -11.92 4.28
CA GLU A 94 16.27 -11.29 5.51
C GLU A 94 15.52 -9.97 5.28
N LYS A 95 15.58 -9.36 4.09
CA LYS A 95 15.04 -8.03 3.78
C LYS A 95 14.68 -7.82 2.30
N ASP A 96 13.42 -7.49 2.03
CA ASP A 96 12.93 -7.10 0.70
C ASP A 96 12.47 -5.64 0.70
N PRO A 97 13.34 -4.68 0.35
CA PRO A 97 12.98 -3.26 0.39
C PRO A 97 11.87 -2.89 -0.60
N ASN A 98 11.73 -3.60 -1.72
CA ASN A 98 10.65 -3.35 -2.68
C ASN A 98 9.31 -3.72 -2.04
N ARG A 99 9.25 -4.89 -1.44
CA ARG A 99 8.06 -5.34 -0.71
C ARG A 99 7.76 -4.42 0.46
N ASP A 100 8.77 -4.03 1.24
CA ASP A 100 8.58 -3.15 2.39
C ASP A 100 7.98 -1.80 1.99
N LEU A 101 8.44 -1.21 0.88
CA LEU A 101 7.84 0.01 0.34
C LEU A 101 6.40 -0.23 -0.13
N LEU A 102 6.14 -1.31 -0.87
CA LEU A 102 4.82 -1.57 -1.47
C LEU A 102 3.73 -1.93 -0.45
N TYR A 103 4.10 -2.56 0.67
CA TYR A 103 3.15 -3.00 1.69
C TYR A 103 2.95 -1.97 2.81
N TRP A 104 3.93 -1.09 3.06
CA TRP A 104 3.94 -0.24 4.26
C TRP A 104 4.11 1.24 3.96
N TRP A 105 3.87 1.66 2.72
CA TRP A 105 3.98 3.06 2.31
C TRP A 105 3.08 3.98 3.14
N ASP A 106 1.90 3.54 3.53
CA ASP A 106 0.92 4.28 4.35
C ASP A 106 1.47 4.57 5.76
N SER A 107 2.29 3.68 6.31
CA SER A 107 2.99 3.85 7.58
C SER A 107 4.20 4.80 7.52
N PHE A 108 4.49 5.45 6.38
CA PHE A 108 5.63 6.35 6.26
C PHE A 108 5.54 7.60 7.14
N ASP A 109 4.35 8.19 7.24
CA ASP A 109 4.10 9.41 8.05
C ASP A 109 3.95 9.12 9.54
N GLU A 110 3.90 7.84 9.93
CA GLU A 110 3.74 7.48 11.32
C GLU A 110 4.98 7.89 12.14
N CYS A 111 4.74 8.35 13.36
CA CYS A 111 5.83 8.70 14.28
C CYS A 111 6.71 7.48 14.56
N TRP A 112 8.04 7.64 14.50
CA TRP A 112 9.00 6.57 14.86
C TRP A 112 8.87 6.08 16.31
N PHE A 113 8.18 6.83 17.17
CA PHE A 113 7.91 6.49 18.57
C PHE A 113 6.42 6.51 18.82
N LYS A 114 5.89 5.45 19.43
CA LYS A 114 4.53 5.47 19.98
C LYS A 114 4.53 6.28 21.27
N LYS A 115 3.63 7.23 21.34
CA LYS A 115 3.33 8.00 22.56
C LYS A 115 2.25 7.25 23.33
N ASP A 116 2.65 6.27 24.14
CA ASP A 116 1.70 5.54 25.00
C ASP A 116 1.22 6.47 26.13
N ASP A 117 -0.06 6.34 26.49
CA ASP A 117 -0.63 7.07 27.64
C ASP A 117 -0.11 6.52 28.98
N ASP A 118 0.45 5.31 28.97
CA ASP A 118 1.16 4.72 30.09
C ASP A 118 2.57 5.32 30.24
N VAL A 119 2.65 6.37 31.06
CA VAL A 119 3.89 7.03 31.47
C VAL A 119 4.95 6.11 32.10
N SER A 120 4.57 4.91 32.56
CA SER A 120 5.53 3.92 33.08
C SER A 120 6.25 3.15 31.97
N LYS A 121 5.68 3.11 30.77
CA LYS A 121 6.36 2.63 29.58
C LYS A 121 7.31 3.71 29.09
N SER A 122 8.48 3.29 28.62
CA SER A 122 9.34 4.23 27.92
C SER A 122 8.90 4.33 26.46
N PRO A 123 8.93 5.53 25.84
CA PRO A 123 8.79 5.77 24.41
C PRO A 123 10.08 5.35 23.68
N TRP A 124 10.75 4.32 24.18
CA TRP A 124 11.76 3.63 23.38
C TRP A 124 11.04 2.89 22.26
N LEU A 125 11.79 2.49 21.23
CA LEU A 125 11.35 1.46 20.30
C LEU A 125 10.61 0.40 21.12
N GLU A 126 9.27 0.33 21.05
CA GLU A 126 8.58 -0.94 21.20
C GLU A 126 9.43 -1.86 20.36
N GLY A 127 10.02 -2.89 21.00
CA GLY A 127 11.18 -3.56 20.45
C GLY A 127 10.99 -3.84 18.98
N PHE A 128 12.09 -3.90 18.22
CA PHE A 128 12.21 -4.29 16.82
C PHE A 128 11.41 -5.55 16.36
N GLY A 129 10.35 -5.98 17.05
CA GLY A 129 9.12 -6.48 16.45
C GLY A 129 8.64 -5.56 15.33
N ARG A 130 9.36 -5.65 14.21
CA ARG A 130 8.91 -5.39 12.87
C ARG A 130 8.03 -4.14 12.82
N CYS A 131 8.63 -2.96 13.05
CA CYS A 131 8.01 -1.73 12.54
C CYS A 131 8.01 -1.87 11.03
N LEU A 132 6.92 -2.40 10.53
CA LEU A 132 6.64 -2.64 9.13
C LEU A 132 6.51 -1.25 8.49
N ARG A 133 7.60 -0.79 7.87
CA ARG A 133 7.75 0.57 7.36
C ARG A 133 8.54 0.55 6.06
N PRO A 134 8.45 1.63 5.28
CA PRO A 134 9.28 1.77 4.10
C PRO A 134 10.76 1.87 4.47
N PRO A 135 11.66 1.54 3.52
CA PRO A 135 13.08 1.64 3.76
C PRO A 135 13.51 3.07 4.13
N HIS A 136 14.33 3.21 5.18
CA HIS A 136 14.81 4.51 5.66
C HIS A 136 15.55 5.35 4.60
N PHE A 137 16.12 4.72 3.56
CA PHE A 137 16.82 5.43 2.48
C PHE A 137 15.88 6.16 1.51
N VAL A 138 14.56 6.01 1.62
CA VAL A 138 13.58 6.86 0.92
C VAL A 138 13.07 8.00 1.80
N ASP A 139 13.54 8.11 3.05
CA ASP A 139 13.16 9.19 3.96
C ASP A 139 14.10 10.39 3.84
N LYS A 140 13.55 11.52 3.36
CA LYS A 140 14.30 12.76 3.22
C LYS A 140 14.83 13.30 4.56
N ALA A 141 14.21 12.95 5.69
CA ALA A 141 14.73 13.29 7.01
C ALA A 141 16.06 12.58 7.29
N PHE A 142 16.30 11.40 6.71
CA PHE A 142 17.50 10.61 6.93
C PHE A 142 18.58 10.83 5.88
N VAL A 143 18.21 10.94 4.60
CA VAL A 143 19.19 10.98 3.50
C VAL A 143 19.15 12.29 2.71
N GLY A 144 18.26 13.21 3.06
CA GLY A 144 18.04 14.45 2.32
C GLY A 144 17.17 14.29 1.07
N GLU A 145 16.55 15.39 0.65
CA GLU A 145 15.54 15.43 -0.42
C GLU A 145 16.06 14.89 -1.75
N GLN A 146 17.23 15.36 -2.20
CA GLN A 146 17.78 14.99 -3.50
C GLN A 146 18.06 13.48 -3.58
N PHE A 147 18.69 12.90 -2.56
CA PHE A 147 19.04 11.49 -2.57
C PHE A 147 17.79 10.62 -2.52
N ALA A 148 16.87 10.89 -1.58
CA ALA A 148 15.63 10.14 -1.45
C ALA A 148 14.81 10.15 -2.75
N LYS A 149 14.73 11.31 -3.41
CA LYS A 149 14.05 11.46 -4.69
C LYS A 149 14.71 10.68 -5.81
N GLU A 150 16.04 10.74 -5.94
CA GLU A 150 16.77 9.96 -6.95
C GLU A 150 16.58 8.43 -6.74
N VAL A 151 16.53 7.97 -5.49
CA VAL A 151 16.27 6.55 -5.14
C VAL A 151 14.85 6.11 -5.50
N LEU A 152 13.84 6.94 -5.20
CA LEU A 152 12.44 6.65 -5.57
C LEU A 152 12.22 6.66 -7.08
N ILE A 153 12.90 7.55 -7.82
CA ILE A 153 12.86 7.54 -9.29
C ILE A 153 13.46 6.23 -9.82
N GLN A 154 14.56 5.74 -9.22
CA GLN A 154 15.14 4.46 -9.60
C GLN A 154 14.18 3.29 -9.34
N PHE A 155 13.45 3.32 -8.20
CA PHE A 155 12.39 2.35 -7.94
C PHE A 155 11.31 2.40 -9.02
N LYS A 156 10.77 3.60 -9.30
CA LYS A 156 9.74 3.83 -10.32
C LYS A 156 10.11 3.28 -11.71
N ASP A 157 11.37 3.42 -12.11
CA ASP A 157 11.84 3.01 -13.42
C ASP A 157 12.32 1.54 -13.48
N GLY A 158 12.54 0.91 -12.32
CA GLY A 158 13.03 -0.48 -12.20
C GLY A 158 11.95 -1.49 -11.80
N VAL A 159 11.07 -1.15 -10.85
CA VAL A 159 10.11 -2.08 -10.26
C VAL A 159 9.11 -2.59 -11.31
N GLY A 160 8.85 -3.89 -11.29
CA GLY A 160 7.85 -4.51 -12.18
C GLY A 160 8.26 -4.68 -13.65
N ARG A 161 9.45 -4.20 -14.02
CA ARG A 161 9.95 -4.19 -15.40
C ARG A 161 10.59 -5.50 -15.82
N ASP A 162 11.42 -6.12 -14.98
CA ASP A 162 11.97 -7.46 -15.26
C ASP A 162 11.13 -8.51 -14.54
N LEU A 163 10.48 -9.38 -15.31
CA LEU A 163 9.64 -10.46 -14.78
C LEU A 163 10.28 -11.82 -14.90
N ARG A 164 11.58 -11.89 -15.13
CA ARG A 164 12.30 -13.14 -14.98
C ARG A 164 12.41 -13.47 -13.49
N PRO A 165 12.22 -14.73 -13.10
CA PRO A 165 12.56 -15.16 -11.75
C PRO A 165 14.04 -14.89 -11.47
N THR A 166 14.34 -14.33 -10.31
CA THR A 166 15.72 -14.16 -9.84
C THR A 166 15.99 -15.24 -8.78
N GLY A 167 16.71 -16.28 -9.17
CA GLY A 167 16.87 -17.49 -8.34
C GLY A 167 15.53 -18.23 -8.17
N GLU A 168 15.11 -18.45 -6.93
CA GLU A 168 13.85 -19.14 -6.59
C GLU A 168 12.65 -18.19 -6.45
N ARG A 169 12.84 -16.88 -6.68
CA ARG A 169 11.83 -15.86 -6.37
C ARG A 169 11.05 -15.41 -7.59
N ASN A 170 9.75 -15.25 -7.38
CA ASN A 170 8.87 -14.63 -8.36
C ASN A 170 9.07 -13.11 -8.38
N PRO A 171 9.04 -12.47 -9.55
CA PRO A 171 9.14 -11.03 -9.66
C PRO A 171 7.91 -10.33 -9.06
N VAL A 172 8.10 -9.11 -8.57
CA VAL A 172 6.98 -8.24 -8.20
C VAL A 172 6.25 -7.82 -9.47
N ALA A 173 4.98 -8.20 -9.59
CA ALA A 173 4.17 -7.91 -10.78
C ALA A 173 2.94 -7.05 -10.47
N GLU A 174 2.54 -6.98 -9.20
CA GLU A 174 1.33 -6.30 -8.74
C GLU A 174 1.61 -5.44 -7.50
N CYS A 175 0.86 -4.35 -7.39
CA CYS A 175 0.72 -3.54 -6.18
C CYS A 175 -0.71 -3.71 -5.66
N GLY A 176 -0.83 -4.15 -4.40
CA GLY A 176 -2.10 -4.34 -3.71
C GLY A 176 -2.52 -3.08 -2.96
N LEU A 177 -3.80 -2.75 -3.01
CA LEU A 177 -4.42 -1.63 -2.30
C LEU A 177 -5.73 -2.11 -1.65
N MET A 178 -6.08 -1.50 -0.53
CA MET A 178 -7.42 -1.61 0.03
C MET A 178 -8.29 -0.46 -0.47
N ASP A 179 -9.60 -0.66 -0.43
CA ASP A 179 -10.61 0.29 -0.89
C ASP A 179 -10.52 1.69 -0.24
N THR A 180 -10.22 1.75 1.06
CA THR A 180 -10.08 3.01 1.80
C THR A 180 -8.75 3.73 1.53
N SER A 181 -7.74 3.06 0.97
CA SER A 181 -6.41 3.63 0.72
C SER A 181 -6.27 4.25 -0.67
N MET A 182 -7.28 4.14 -1.55
CA MET A 182 -7.14 4.58 -2.95
C MET A 182 -6.97 6.10 -3.07
N GLU A 183 -7.64 6.88 -2.24
CA GLU A 183 -7.49 8.34 -2.30
C GLU A 183 -6.07 8.78 -1.96
N GLU A 184 -5.51 8.26 -0.86
CA GLU A 184 -4.12 8.55 -0.48
C GLU A 184 -3.15 8.05 -1.54
N PHE A 185 -3.36 6.84 -2.07
CA PHE A 185 -2.54 6.26 -3.13
C PHE A 185 -2.40 7.19 -4.36
N VAL A 186 -3.51 7.83 -4.76
CA VAL A 186 -3.55 8.72 -5.93
C VAL A 186 -3.07 10.13 -5.62
N LYS A 187 -3.48 10.71 -4.50
CA LYS A 187 -3.34 12.15 -4.25
C LYS A 187 -2.21 12.51 -3.29
N LYS A 188 -1.85 11.61 -2.38
CA LYS A 188 -0.93 11.94 -1.27
C LYS A 188 0.51 11.78 -1.73
N ASP A 189 1.28 12.85 -1.59
CA ASP A 189 2.74 12.82 -1.67
C ASP A 189 3.29 12.37 -0.31
N VAL A 190 3.16 11.07 -0.06
CA VAL A 190 3.51 10.44 1.22
C VAL A 190 4.98 10.66 1.59
N PHE A 191 5.86 10.71 0.59
CA PHE A 191 7.29 10.93 0.82
C PHE A 191 7.65 12.42 0.95
N GLY A 192 6.73 13.32 0.61
CA GLY A 192 6.97 14.76 0.54
C GLY A 192 8.07 15.13 -0.46
N LEU A 193 8.12 14.44 -1.61
CA LEU A 193 9.15 14.57 -2.66
C LEU A 193 8.57 14.95 -4.04
N GLY A 194 7.27 15.25 -4.08
CA GLY A 194 6.51 15.58 -5.27
C GLY A 194 6.23 14.36 -6.15
N LEU A 195 6.06 13.18 -5.56
CA LEU A 195 5.72 11.93 -6.27
C LEU A 195 4.67 11.16 -5.48
N THR A 196 3.57 10.79 -6.13
CA THR A 196 2.53 9.96 -5.50
C THR A 196 2.88 8.48 -5.61
N LEU A 197 2.27 7.62 -4.78
CA LEU A 197 2.51 6.18 -4.91
C LEU A 197 2.03 5.65 -6.26
N GLU A 198 0.89 6.15 -6.77
CA GLU A 198 0.41 5.84 -8.12
C GLU A 198 1.49 6.03 -9.18
N GLU A 199 2.19 7.16 -9.15
CA GLU A 199 3.25 7.47 -10.10
C GLU A 199 4.48 6.55 -9.94
N LEU A 200 4.79 6.12 -8.70
CA LEU A 200 5.89 5.22 -8.40
C LEU A 200 5.62 3.80 -8.92
N VAL A 201 4.39 3.30 -8.79
CA VAL A 201 4.05 1.91 -9.12
C VAL A 201 3.42 1.75 -10.51
N ARG A 202 3.50 2.76 -11.38
CA ARG A 202 2.93 2.75 -12.75
C ARG A 202 3.31 1.53 -13.60
N ASN A 203 4.46 0.90 -13.32
CA ASN A 203 4.97 -0.28 -14.02
C ASN A 203 4.47 -1.62 -13.43
N LEU A 204 3.63 -1.57 -12.40
CA LEU A 204 2.98 -2.74 -11.79
C LEU A 204 1.52 -2.79 -12.18
N ASP A 205 0.96 -4.00 -12.28
CA ASP A 205 -0.49 -4.13 -12.29
C ASP A 205 -1.05 -3.71 -10.92
N LEU A 206 -2.32 -3.30 -10.88
CA LEU A 206 -2.99 -2.94 -9.64
C LEU A 206 -3.96 -4.02 -9.23
N ARG A 207 -3.99 -4.31 -7.92
CA ARG A 207 -5.03 -5.12 -7.30
C ARG A 207 -5.67 -4.31 -6.18
N ILE A 208 -6.96 -4.05 -6.30
CA ILE A 208 -7.72 -3.25 -5.33
C ILE A 208 -8.70 -4.20 -4.64
N SER A 209 -8.55 -4.37 -3.34
CA SER A 209 -9.39 -5.24 -2.52
C SER A 209 -10.48 -4.42 -1.85
N PHE A 210 -11.72 -4.78 -2.16
CA PHE A 210 -12.92 -4.33 -1.49
C PHE A 210 -13.29 -5.38 -0.43
N LEU A 211 -13.31 -4.97 0.83
CA LEU A 211 -13.50 -5.86 1.98
C LEU A 211 -14.82 -5.53 2.71
N PRO A 212 -15.97 -5.92 2.16
CA PRO A 212 -17.27 -5.61 2.75
C PRO A 212 -17.46 -6.12 4.19
N ASP A 213 -16.78 -7.18 4.61
CA ASP A 213 -16.98 -7.75 5.96
C ASP A 213 -16.12 -7.12 7.05
N ASP A 214 -15.11 -6.32 6.70
CA ASP A 214 -14.31 -5.59 7.70
C ASP A 214 -15.07 -4.36 8.26
N ALA A 215 -16.29 -4.10 7.77
CA ALA A 215 -17.19 -3.08 8.29
C ALA A 215 -18.12 -3.63 9.41
N PRO A 216 -18.44 -2.81 10.44
CA PRO A 216 -19.31 -3.26 11.54
C PRO A 216 -20.75 -3.61 11.10
N SER A 217 -21.25 -4.70 11.67
CA SER A 217 -22.42 -5.55 11.35
C SER A 217 -23.85 -4.92 11.21
N LEU A 218 -24.59 -5.47 10.22
CA LEU A 218 -26.04 -5.82 10.09
C LEU A 218 -27.17 -4.76 10.08
N VAL A 219 -26.90 -3.48 10.24
CA VAL A 219 -27.86 -2.41 9.92
C VAL A 219 -27.08 -1.32 9.24
N MET A 220 -27.64 -0.61 8.26
CA MET A 220 -27.05 0.64 7.73
C MET A 220 -26.83 1.64 8.87
N THR A 221 -25.71 1.50 9.55
CA THR A 221 -25.23 2.36 10.61
C THR A 221 -24.66 3.62 10.00
N ASP A 222 -24.52 4.66 10.80
CA ASP A 222 -23.83 5.87 10.35
C ASP A 222 -22.37 5.57 9.99
N ASP A 223 -21.75 4.56 10.62
CA ASP A 223 -20.40 4.07 10.31
C ASP A 223 -20.32 3.44 8.91
N MET A 224 -21.31 2.62 8.52
CA MET A 224 -21.36 2.03 7.18
C MET A 224 -21.59 3.08 6.10
N LYS A 225 -22.42 4.09 6.36
CA LYS A 225 -22.61 5.22 5.43
C LYS A 225 -21.33 6.03 5.27
N ALA A 226 -20.63 6.30 6.38
CA ALA A 226 -19.35 6.98 6.36
C ALA A 226 -18.31 6.19 5.56
N TYR A 227 -18.25 4.87 5.77
CA TYR A 227 -17.38 3.99 4.98
C TYR A 227 -17.74 4.01 3.49
N LEU A 228 -19.01 3.86 3.10
CA LEU A 228 -19.43 3.92 1.70
C LEU A 228 -19.14 5.28 1.06
N SER A 229 -19.29 6.37 1.82
CA SER A 229 -18.89 7.70 1.37
C SER A 229 -17.38 7.77 1.11
N ALA A 230 -16.56 7.30 2.04
CA ALA A 230 -15.10 7.28 1.88
C ALA A 230 -14.65 6.38 0.71
N ALA A 231 -15.30 5.23 0.54
CA ALA A 231 -15.06 4.32 -0.58
C ALA A 231 -15.50 4.96 -1.92
N HIS A 232 -16.58 5.74 -1.93
CA HIS A 232 -17.01 6.52 -3.09
C HIS A 232 -16.02 7.61 -3.48
N ASP A 233 -15.48 8.34 -2.50
CA ASP A 233 -14.43 9.33 -2.70
C ASP A 233 -13.13 8.69 -3.20
N SER A 234 -12.79 7.52 -2.65
CA SER A 234 -11.67 6.68 -3.06
C SER A 234 -11.79 6.19 -4.50
N VAL A 235 -12.96 5.71 -4.93
CA VAL A 235 -13.21 5.38 -6.34
C VAL A 235 -13.16 6.62 -7.23
N THR A 236 -13.67 7.76 -6.75
CA THR A 236 -13.57 9.02 -7.50
C THR A 236 -12.11 9.41 -7.73
N ALA A 237 -11.27 9.28 -6.71
CA ALA A 237 -9.83 9.50 -6.81
C ALA A 237 -9.16 8.50 -7.76
N LEU A 238 -9.47 7.21 -7.65
CA LEU A 238 -8.97 6.18 -8.57
C LEU A 238 -9.33 6.51 -10.03
N LEU A 239 -10.55 6.97 -10.28
CA LEU A 239 -11.00 7.42 -11.59
C LEU A 239 -10.35 8.73 -12.07
N THR A 240 -9.37 9.29 -11.35
CA THR A 240 -8.53 10.40 -11.85
C THR A 240 -7.21 9.93 -12.43
N ILE A 241 -6.77 8.69 -12.17
CA ILE A 241 -5.47 8.20 -12.64
C ILE A 241 -5.37 8.19 -14.17
N PRO A 242 -4.19 8.50 -14.75
CA PRO A 242 -4.00 8.46 -16.20
C PRO A 242 -3.89 7.02 -16.70
N CYS A 243 -4.41 6.76 -17.91
CA CYS A 243 -4.17 5.48 -18.57
C CYS A 243 -2.66 5.30 -18.80
N THR A 244 -2.11 4.23 -18.23
CA THR A 244 -0.68 3.93 -18.27
C THR A 244 -0.44 2.56 -18.88
N ASN A 245 0.62 2.46 -19.67
CA ASN A 245 1.10 1.19 -20.17
C ASN A 245 2.17 0.65 -19.24
N ARG A 246 2.12 -0.67 -19.04
CA ARG A 246 3.14 -1.44 -18.36
C ARG A 246 4.22 -1.85 -19.36
N ILE A 247 5.48 -1.60 -19.00
CA ILE A 247 6.65 -2.02 -19.77
C ILE A 247 7.26 -3.25 -19.10
N ILE A 248 7.33 -4.35 -19.83
CA ILE A 248 7.91 -5.62 -19.39
C ILE A 248 9.13 -5.95 -20.24
N SER A 249 10.19 -6.43 -19.62
CA SER A 249 11.40 -6.93 -20.27
C SER A 249 11.70 -8.36 -19.81
N HIS A 250 12.17 -9.18 -20.76
CA HIS A 250 12.37 -10.62 -20.53
C HIS A 250 13.81 -11.10 -20.79
N ASN A 251 14.79 -10.20 -20.97
CA ASN A 251 16.18 -10.63 -21.23
C ASN A 251 17.22 -9.54 -20.89
N GLU A 252 18.34 -9.95 -20.28
CA GLU A 252 19.54 -9.15 -20.02
C GLU A 252 20.19 -8.56 -21.28
N ARG A 253 20.06 -9.23 -22.43
CA ARG A 253 20.79 -8.86 -23.67
C ARG A 253 19.91 -8.38 -24.81
N HIS A 254 18.62 -8.72 -24.82
CA HIS A 254 17.70 -8.38 -25.90
C HIS A 254 16.48 -7.66 -25.36
N ARG A 255 16.34 -6.40 -25.80
CA ARG A 255 15.23 -5.48 -25.54
C ARG A 255 13.93 -5.95 -26.20
N LEU A 256 13.49 -7.18 -25.94
CA LEU A 256 12.10 -7.54 -26.18
C LEU A 256 11.30 -6.89 -25.07
N PHE A 257 10.94 -5.62 -25.32
CA PHE A 257 9.99 -4.90 -24.50
C PHE A 257 8.60 -5.28 -24.96
N GLN A 258 7.84 -5.88 -24.06
CA GLN A 258 6.41 -5.96 -24.22
C GLN A 258 5.80 -4.75 -23.54
N GLU A 259 5.08 -3.96 -24.31
CA GLU A 259 4.23 -2.91 -23.79
C GLU A 259 2.79 -3.40 -23.87
N ARG A 260 2.05 -3.28 -22.75
CA ARG A 260 0.62 -3.56 -22.71
C ARG A 260 -0.08 -2.59 -21.76
N ALA A 261 -1.39 -2.45 -21.89
CA ALA A 261 -2.17 -1.73 -20.89
C ALA A 261 -1.94 -2.32 -19.49
N ARG A 262 -1.83 -1.44 -18.49
CA ARG A 262 -1.79 -1.82 -17.08
C ARG A 262 -3.09 -2.54 -16.73
N ILE A 263 -2.98 -3.71 -16.09
CA ILE A 263 -4.17 -4.45 -15.65
C ILE A 263 -4.56 -3.94 -14.27
N ILE A 264 -5.85 -3.67 -14.08
CA ILE A 264 -6.41 -3.33 -12.77
C ILE A 264 -7.40 -4.44 -12.39
N THR A 265 -7.14 -5.13 -11.28
CA THR A 265 -8.01 -6.17 -10.74
C THR A 265 -8.77 -5.62 -9.55
N LEU A 266 -10.09 -5.53 -9.66
CA LEU A 266 -11.00 -5.17 -8.59
C LEU A 266 -11.42 -6.47 -7.89
N SER A 267 -10.87 -6.73 -6.71
CA SER A 267 -11.10 -7.94 -5.93
C SER A 267 -12.15 -7.67 -4.86
N ILE A 268 -13.18 -8.48 -4.79
CA ILE A 268 -14.18 -8.47 -3.73
C ILE A 268 -13.94 -9.71 -2.87
N TRP A 269 -13.81 -9.52 -1.56
CA TRP A 269 -13.71 -10.61 -0.60
C TRP A 269 -14.91 -10.58 0.34
N GLN A 270 -15.72 -11.63 0.33
CA GLN A 270 -16.93 -11.69 1.14
C GLN A 270 -17.12 -13.08 1.76
N GLU A 271 -17.27 -13.14 3.06
CA GLU A 271 -17.47 -14.35 3.86
C GLU A 271 -18.84 -14.36 4.54
N GLU A 272 -19.49 -13.20 4.73
CA GLU A 272 -20.78 -13.07 5.39
C GLU A 272 -21.76 -12.15 4.63
N ASN A 273 -23.03 -12.10 5.09
CA ASN A 273 -24.03 -11.11 4.67
C ASN A 273 -24.33 -11.01 3.15
N PHE A 274 -24.33 -12.14 2.44
CA PHE A 274 -24.56 -12.24 0.98
C PHE A 274 -25.88 -11.69 0.46
N GLU A 275 -26.90 -11.52 1.30
CA GLU A 275 -28.22 -11.03 0.90
C GLU A 275 -28.43 -9.54 1.27
N ASP A 276 -27.43 -8.87 1.86
CA ASP A 276 -27.57 -7.52 2.42
C ASP A 276 -27.49 -6.38 1.38
N GLU A 277 -28.16 -5.27 1.67
CA GLU A 277 -28.18 -4.05 0.85
C GLU A 277 -26.77 -3.43 0.75
N PHE A 278 -25.96 -3.54 1.80
CA PHE A 278 -24.58 -3.07 1.79
C PHE A 278 -23.74 -3.74 0.69
N HIS A 279 -23.90 -5.06 0.51
CA HIS A 279 -23.23 -5.79 -0.56
C HIS A 279 -23.61 -5.22 -1.94
N ILE A 280 -24.90 -4.92 -2.15
CA ILE A 280 -25.38 -4.30 -3.39
C ILE A 280 -24.72 -2.94 -3.63
N HIS A 281 -24.57 -2.11 -2.58
CA HIS A 281 -23.87 -0.83 -2.69
C HIS A 281 -22.40 -1.01 -3.07
N MET A 282 -21.72 -1.99 -2.49
CA MET A 282 -20.33 -2.32 -2.84
C MET A 282 -20.21 -2.81 -4.28
N LEU A 283 -21.10 -3.69 -4.76
CA LEU A 283 -21.13 -4.11 -6.15
C LEU A 283 -21.31 -2.94 -7.11
N LYS A 284 -22.24 -2.01 -6.81
CA LYS A 284 -22.45 -0.79 -7.61
C LYS A 284 -21.22 0.11 -7.62
N LEU A 285 -20.51 0.22 -6.49
CA LEU A 285 -19.28 0.99 -6.39
C LEU A 285 -18.16 0.37 -7.25
N VAL A 286 -18.00 -0.96 -7.19
CA VAL A 286 -17.08 -1.70 -8.05
C VAL A 286 -17.48 -1.57 -9.52
N ALA A 287 -18.77 -1.61 -9.84
CA ALA A 287 -19.28 -1.37 -11.20
C ALA A 287 -18.84 0.00 -11.72
N ARG A 288 -19.01 1.05 -10.92
CA ARG A 288 -18.57 2.41 -11.28
C ARG A 288 -17.07 2.48 -11.54
N ALA A 289 -16.26 1.87 -10.67
CA ALA A 289 -14.81 1.79 -10.86
C ALA A 289 -14.45 1.01 -12.14
N TYR A 290 -15.08 -0.14 -12.35
CA TYR A 290 -14.87 -1.01 -13.50
C TYR A 290 -15.15 -0.29 -14.81
N HIS A 291 -16.36 0.26 -14.96
CA HIS A 291 -16.78 0.97 -16.18
C HIS A 291 -15.94 2.22 -16.42
N GLY A 292 -15.71 3.04 -15.38
CA GLY A 292 -14.93 4.27 -15.52
C GLY A 292 -13.45 4.04 -15.88
N LEU A 293 -12.82 2.97 -15.36
CA LEU A 293 -11.46 2.60 -15.74
C LEU A 293 -11.41 2.00 -17.15
N ARG A 294 -12.41 1.18 -17.53
CA ARG A 294 -12.53 0.62 -18.88
C ARG A 294 -12.69 1.71 -19.93
N GLU A 295 -13.57 2.68 -19.70
CA GLU A 295 -13.76 3.83 -20.59
C GLU A 295 -12.47 4.64 -20.82
N LYS A 296 -11.57 4.65 -19.84
CA LYS A 296 -10.23 5.25 -19.96
C LYS A 296 -9.22 4.42 -20.74
N GLY A 297 -9.52 3.17 -21.08
CA GLY A 297 -8.66 2.27 -21.84
C GLY A 297 -7.84 1.28 -21.00
N PHE A 298 -8.12 1.15 -19.70
CA PHE A 298 -7.49 0.10 -18.89
C PHE A 298 -8.06 -1.29 -19.22
N THR A 299 -7.23 -2.32 -19.06
CA THR A 299 -7.71 -3.71 -18.94
C THR A 299 -8.14 -3.92 -17.49
N VAL A 300 -9.42 -4.18 -17.27
CA VAL A 300 -9.97 -4.29 -15.92
C VAL A 300 -10.56 -5.69 -15.71
N ARG A 301 -10.22 -6.30 -14.58
CA ARG A 301 -10.72 -7.60 -14.17
C ARG A 301 -11.50 -7.45 -12.87
N VAL A 302 -12.53 -8.27 -12.68
CA VAL A 302 -13.22 -8.37 -11.40
C VAL A 302 -12.99 -9.77 -10.85
N GLN A 303 -12.42 -9.85 -9.66
CA GLN A 303 -12.26 -11.10 -8.93
C GLN A 303 -13.24 -11.11 -7.76
N TYR A 304 -14.04 -12.16 -7.64
CA TYR A 304 -14.90 -12.36 -6.48
C TYR A 304 -14.43 -13.60 -5.73
N ASN A 305 -14.21 -13.48 -4.43
CA ASN A 305 -13.81 -14.60 -3.58
C ASN A 305 -14.70 -14.69 -2.34
N SER A 306 -15.08 -15.91 -2.02
CA SER A 306 -15.75 -16.28 -0.78
C SER A 306 -15.43 -17.75 -0.46
N GLU A 307 -14.79 -17.99 0.67
CA GLU A 307 -14.54 -19.35 1.16
C GLU A 307 -15.82 -19.96 1.73
N SER A 308 -16.64 -19.18 2.43
CA SER A 308 -17.85 -19.67 3.13
C SER A 308 -18.94 -20.20 2.19
N ILE A 309 -19.00 -19.69 0.95
CA ILE A 309 -19.86 -20.23 -0.10
C ILE A 309 -19.09 -20.90 -1.23
N GLU A 310 -17.79 -21.20 -1.03
CA GLU A 310 -16.94 -21.93 -1.98
C GLU A 310 -16.97 -21.32 -3.39
N LEU A 311 -16.87 -19.99 -3.49
CA LEU A 311 -16.99 -19.23 -4.72
C LEU A 311 -15.72 -18.44 -5.01
N ARG A 312 -15.04 -18.77 -6.11
CA ARG A 312 -13.89 -18.00 -6.61
C ARG A 312 -14.03 -17.76 -8.10
N LEU A 313 -14.37 -16.53 -8.45
CA LEU A 313 -14.65 -16.12 -9.82
C LEU A 313 -13.60 -15.12 -10.30
N LEU A 314 -13.22 -15.25 -11.57
CA LEU A 314 -12.47 -14.25 -12.30
C LEU A 314 -13.27 -13.87 -13.54
N LEU A 315 -13.71 -12.62 -13.57
CA LEU A 315 -14.51 -12.01 -14.62
C LEU A 315 -13.60 -11.07 -15.41
N GLU A 316 -13.35 -11.41 -16.66
CA GLU A 316 -12.50 -10.64 -17.57
C GLU A 316 -13.35 -9.88 -18.60
N ASP A 317 -12.71 -9.32 -19.62
CA ASP A 317 -13.36 -8.49 -20.63
C ASP A 317 -14.45 -9.22 -21.43
N ASP A 318 -14.43 -10.55 -21.49
CA ASP A 318 -15.40 -11.35 -22.23
C ASP A 318 -16.81 -11.32 -21.62
N VAL A 319 -16.91 -10.99 -20.33
CA VAL A 319 -18.18 -10.94 -19.59
C VAL A 319 -19.14 -9.87 -20.13
N TRP A 320 -18.61 -8.87 -20.83
CA TRP A 320 -19.42 -7.84 -21.52
C TRP A 320 -20.26 -8.38 -22.67
N GLU A 321 -19.80 -9.45 -23.31
CA GLU A 321 -20.47 -10.05 -24.46
C GLU A 321 -21.44 -11.15 -24.04
N TRP A 322 -21.50 -11.45 -22.73
CA TRP A 322 -22.34 -12.52 -22.21
C TRP A 322 -23.81 -12.17 -22.31
N THR A 323 -24.55 -13.10 -22.88
CA THR A 323 -26.01 -13.12 -22.89
C THR A 323 -26.57 -13.58 -21.55
N GLU A 324 -27.89 -13.43 -21.37
CA GLU A 324 -28.60 -14.02 -20.22
C GLU A 324 -28.36 -15.53 -20.07
N ASP A 325 -28.22 -16.25 -21.18
CA ASP A 325 -27.96 -17.69 -21.16
C ASP A 325 -26.50 -17.98 -20.73
N ASP A 326 -25.53 -17.18 -21.19
CA ASP A 326 -24.13 -17.30 -20.74
C ASP A 326 -24.03 -17.09 -19.22
N TRP A 327 -24.71 -16.09 -18.68
CA TRP A 327 -24.80 -15.90 -17.23
C TRP A 327 -25.42 -17.11 -16.54
N ARG A 328 -26.47 -17.75 -17.08
CA ARG A 328 -27.06 -18.95 -16.45
C ARG A 328 -26.12 -20.16 -16.43
N THR A 329 -25.26 -20.31 -17.43
CA THR A 329 -24.45 -21.52 -17.60
C THR A 329 -23.01 -21.40 -17.07
N ASN A 330 -22.47 -20.18 -16.98
CA ASN A 330 -21.03 -19.99 -16.76
C ASN A 330 -20.58 -20.03 -15.30
N LEU A 331 -21.50 -19.97 -14.32
CA LEU A 331 -21.14 -19.99 -12.88
C LEU A 331 -20.22 -21.16 -12.54
N SER A 332 -20.62 -22.39 -12.89
CA SER A 332 -19.83 -23.60 -12.60
C SER A 332 -18.52 -23.67 -13.39
N ALA A 333 -18.50 -23.13 -14.61
CA ALA A 333 -17.30 -23.11 -15.45
C ALA A 333 -16.26 -22.10 -14.97
N ARG A 334 -16.71 -21.00 -14.35
CA ARG A 334 -15.86 -19.89 -13.88
C ARG A 334 -15.45 -20.00 -12.42
N ASN A 335 -16.16 -20.81 -11.64
CA ASN A 335 -15.83 -21.03 -10.24
C ASN A 335 -14.64 -22.00 -10.11
N ALA A 336 -13.47 -21.45 -9.81
CA ALA A 336 -12.23 -22.21 -9.66
C ALA A 336 -12.23 -23.20 -8.47
N LEU A 337 -13.15 -23.02 -7.51
CA LEU A 337 -13.27 -23.90 -6.35
C LEU A 337 -14.16 -25.12 -6.61
N THR A 338 -15.01 -25.10 -7.64
CA THR A 338 -15.85 -26.27 -7.99
C THR A 338 -15.03 -27.42 -8.58
N THR A 339 -13.81 -27.13 -9.04
CA THR A 339 -12.89 -28.11 -9.65
C THR A 339 -11.94 -28.81 -8.67
N LEU A 340 -11.88 -28.41 -7.39
CA LEU A 340 -10.94 -28.97 -6.42
C LEU A 340 -11.65 -29.73 -5.28
N ALA A 341 -11.66 -31.05 -5.41
CA ALA A 341 -11.69 -32.06 -4.34
C ALA A 341 -12.95 -32.30 -3.48
N ASN A 342 -14.05 -31.54 -3.56
CA ASN A 342 -15.29 -31.88 -2.84
C ASN A 342 -16.55 -31.74 -3.73
N PRO A 343 -17.14 -32.85 -4.23
CA PRO A 343 -18.29 -32.82 -5.14
C PRO A 343 -19.64 -32.52 -4.45
N ILE A 344 -19.66 -32.32 -3.13
CA ILE A 344 -20.86 -31.98 -2.37
C ILE A 344 -20.70 -30.55 -1.88
N ALA A 345 -21.13 -29.59 -2.70
CA ALA A 345 -21.28 -28.20 -2.27
C ALA A 345 -22.13 -28.18 -0.99
N SER A 346 -21.70 -27.41 0.01
CA SER A 346 -22.48 -27.30 1.24
C SER A 346 -23.91 -26.85 0.92
N ARG A 347 -24.89 -27.18 1.78
CA ARG A 347 -26.28 -26.69 1.60
C ARG A 347 -26.33 -25.16 1.55
N GLN A 348 -25.40 -24.51 2.24
CA GLN A 348 -25.24 -23.06 2.23
C GLN A 348 -24.70 -22.56 0.89
N SER A 349 -23.63 -23.16 0.36
CA SER A 349 -23.06 -22.85 -0.96
C SER A 349 -24.11 -23.00 -2.07
N SER A 350 -24.85 -24.11 -2.06
CA SER A 350 -25.89 -24.42 -3.07
C SER A 350 -27.04 -23.40 -3.07
N ARG A 351 -27.32 -22.78 -1.91
CA ARG A 351 -28.36 -21.75 -1.77
C ARG A 351 -27.84 -20.36 -2.14
N LEU A 352 -26.64 -19.99 -1.68
CA LEU A 352 -26.14 -18.62 -1.74
C LEU A 352 -25.37 -18.30 -3.02
N GLN A 353 -24.65 -19.27 -3.61
CA GLN A 353 -23.93 -19.04 -4.87
C GLN A 353 -24.83 -18.48 -5.99
N PRO A 354 -26.04 -19.03 -6.25
CA PRO A 354 -26.93 -18.47 -7.28
C PRO A 354 -27.40 -17.05 -6.97
N ILE A 355 -27.55 -16.71 -5.68
CA ILE A 355 -27.99 -15.38 -5.24
C ILE A 355 -26.87 -14.37 -5.50
N VAL A 356 -25.66 -14.65 -5.02
CA VAL A 356 -24.47 -13.81 -5.24
C VAL A 356 -24.19 -13.66 -6.73
N TRP A 357 -24.27 -14.77 -7.48
CA TRP A 357 -24.08 -14.75 -8.93
C TRP A 357 -25.06 -13.83 -9.64
N LYS A 358 -26.34 -13.89 -9.25
CA LYS A 358 -27.37 -12.99 -9.75
C LYS A 358 -27.08 -11.53 -9.36
N GLN A 359 -26.68 -11.26 -8.12
CA GLN A 359 -26.34 -9.91 -7.68
C GLN A 359 -25.15 -9.32 -8.45
N ILE A 360 -24.08 -10.11 -8.67
CA ILE A 360 -22.92 -9.69 -9.47
C ILE A 360 -23.39 -9.29 -10.88
N ARG A 361 -24.19 -10.12 -11.53
CA ARG A 361 -24.76 -9.79 -12.84
C ARG A 361 -25.59 -8.50 -12.78
N ASP A 362 -26.59 -8.47 -11.91
CA ASP A 362 -27.61 -7.41 -11.89
C ASP A 362 -27.05 -6.04 -11.45
N HIS A 363 -25.98 -6.02 -10.64
CA HIS A 363 -25.44 -4.79 -10.05
C HIS A 363 -24.06 -4.39 -10.53
N LEU A 364 -23.24 -5.34 -11.00
CA LEU A 364 -21.91 -5.05 -11.54
C LEU A 364 -21.90 -4.95 -13.06
N PHE A 365 -22.68 -5.81 -13.73
CA PHE A 365 -22.83 -5.85 -15.19
C PHE A 365 -24.29 -5.66 -15.62
N PRO A 366 -24.93 -4.54 -15.24
CA PRO A 366 -26.33 -4.31 -15.59
C PRO A 366 -26.49 -4.28 -17.12
N ALA A 367 -27.62 -4.80 -17.60
CA ALA A 367 -27.96 -4.72 -19.02
C ALA A 367 -28.04 -3.24 -19.44
N PRO A 368 -27.60 -2.90 -20.67
CA PRO A 368 -27.51 -1.51 -21.15
C PRO A 368 -28.83 -0.73 -21.14
N ASP A 369 -29.98 -1.41 -21.04
CA ASP A 369 -31.32 -0.79 -20.97
C ASP A 369 -31.77 -0.42 -19.55
N THR A 370 -30.94 -0.66 -18.53
CA THR A 370 -31.20 -0.24 -17.16
C THR A 370 -30.51 1.10 -16.92
N GLU A 371 -31.18 2.20 -17.27
CA GLU A 371 -30.74 3.56 -16.91
C GLU A 371 -30.46 3.63 -15.40
N VAL A 372 -29.19 3.68 -15.04
CA VAL A 372 -28.77 4.02 -13.68
C VAL A 372 -28.92 5.53 -13.55
N SER A 373 -30.03 5.97 -12.94
CA SER A 373 -30.16 7.35 -12.45
C SER A 373 -28.95 7.67 -11.56
N PRO A 374 -28.26 8.81 -11.77
CA PRO A 374 -27.23 9.27 -10.86
C PRO A 374 -27.91 9.71 -9.56
N GLY A 375 -27.66 8.97 -8.49
CA GLY A 375 -28.08 9.30 -7.12
C GLY A 375 -26.85 9.45 -6.24
#